data_AF-A0A2V8NFC6-F1
#
_entry.id   AF-A0A2V8NFC6-F1
#
_cell.length_a   1.000
_cell.length_b   1.000
_cell.length_c   1.000
_cell.angle_alpha   90.00
_cell.angle_beta   90.00
_cell.angle_gamma   90.00
#
_symmetry.space_group_name_H-M   'P 1'
#
loop_
_entity.id
_entity.type
_entity.pdbx_description
1 polymer ?
#
loop_
_entity_poly.entity_id
_entity_poly.type
_entity_poly.pdbx_seq_one_letter_code
_entity_poly.pdbx_strand_id
1 'polypeptide(L)'
;MARKNLKKMQTTYPLKVQAIRSRGQQPRLYVSFPLALAAAIGLEPGETVQWELLDRGELHLVRPTVPPSTTRRRASKVNRSES
;
A
#
# COMPACT_ATOMS: atom_id res chain seq x y z
N MET A 1 -5.82 -10.36 24.49
CA MET A 1 -5.48 -10.52 23.06
C MET A 1 -4.75 -9.26 22.60
N ALA A 2 -3.48 -9.37 22.18
CA ALA A 2 -2.65 -8.22 21.85
C ALA A 2 -3.05 -7.59 20.51
N ARG A 3 -3.63 -6.38 20.54
CA ARG A 3 -3.77 -5.54 19.35
C ARG A 3 -2.36 -5.12 18.94
N LYS A 4 -1.83 -5.70 17.87
CA LYS A 4 -0.56 -5.27 17.25
C LYS A 4 -0.68 -3.77 16.99
N ASN A 5 0.12 -2.96 17.68
CA ASN A 5 0.27 -1.54 17.43
C ASN A 5 0.82 -1.35 16.01
N LEU A 6 -0.07 -1.19 15.04
CA LEU A 6 0.28 -0.80 13.68
C LEU A 6 0.81 0.63 13.77
N LYS A 7 2.15 0.79 13.80
CA LYS A 7 2.79 2.10 13.69
C LYS A 7 2.19 2.79 12.45
N LYS A 8 1.44 3.87 12.65
CA LYS A 8 0.95 4.71 11.56
C LYS A 8 2.17 5.27 10.84
N MET A 9 2.52 4.69 9.70
CA MET A 9 3.44 5.30 8.76
C MET A 9 2.68 6.45 8.10
N GLN A 10 2.71 7.63 8.73
CA GLN A 10 2.06 8.83 8.21
C GLN A 10 2.91 9.41 7.09
N THR A 11 2.72 8.87 5.88
CA THR A 11 3.25 9.48 4.67
C THR A 11 2.08 9.83 3.77
N THR A 12 1.88 11.13 3.53
CA THR A 12 0.81 11.65 2.67
C THR A 12 1.36 12.02 1.30
N TYR A 13 0.73 11.52 0.24
CA TYR A 13 1.06 11.88 -1.14
C TYR A 13 -0.18 12.52 -1.78
N PRO A 14 -0.21 13.85 -1.95
CA PRO A 14 -1.34 14.51 -2.62
C PRO A 14 -1.34 14.12 -4.10
N LEU A 15 -2.50 13.68 -4.59
CA LEU A 15 -2.69 13.25 -5.97
C LEU A 15 -3.88 13.96 -6.58
N LYS A 16 -3.81 14.17 -7.89
CA LYS A 16 -4.96 14.65 -8.67
C LYS A 16 -5.62 13.48 -9.37
N VAL A 17 -6.94 13.41 -9.26
CA VAL A 17 -7.75 12.45 -10.02
C VAL A 17 -7.65 12.81 -11.49
N GLN A 18 -7.28 11.84 -12.31
CA GLN A 18 -7.27 11.95 -13.77
C GLN A 18 -8.60 11.44 -14.31
N ALA A 19 -9.13 12.11 -15.34
CA ALA A 19 -10.35 11.67 -16.02
C ALA A 19 -10.01 11.34 -17.47
N ILE A 20 -10.23 10.09 -17.85
CA ILE A 20 -10.15 9.65 -19.25
C ILE A 20 -11.56 9.61 -19.81
N ARG A 21 -11.77 10.33 -20.92
CA ARG A 21 -13.06 10.45 -21.58
C ARG A 21 -13.01 9.75 -22.92
N SER A 22 -13.92 8.80 -23.14
CA SER A 22 -14.19 8.24 -24.46
C SER A 22 -15.49 8.85 -24.99
N ARG A 23 -15.58 9.07 -26.31
CA ARG A 23 -16.77 9.69 -26.91
C ARG A 23 -18.04 8.93 -26.53
N GLY A 24 -19.03 9.65 -26.01
CA GLY A 24 -20.34 9.11 -25.63
C GLY A 24 -20.34 8.22 -24.38
N GLN A 25 -19.23 8.12 -23.65
CA GLN A 25 -19.12 7.29 -22.44
C GLN A 25 -18.88 8.15 -21.21
N GLN A 26 -19.30 7.64 -20.04
CA GLN A 26 -19.00 8.28 -18.77
C GLN A 26 -17.48 8.36 -18.55
N PRO A 27 -16.97 9.47 -17.98
CA PRO A 27 -15.56 9.63 -17.69
C PRO A 27 -15.09 8.55 -16.71
N ARG A 28 -14.01 7.86 -17.07
CA ARG A 28 -13.34 6.93 -16.16
C ARG A 28 -12.34 7.72 -15.33
N LEU A 29 -12.48 7.65 -14.01
CA LEU A 29 -11.59 8.33 -13.08
C LEU A 29 -10.46 7.38 -12.67
N TYR A 30 -9.24 7.89 -12.70
CA TYR A 30 -8.03 7.17 -12.34
C TYR A 30 -7.24 7.96 -11.30
N VAL A 31 -6.72 7.27 -10.30
CA VAL A 31 -5.77 7.81 -9.33
C VAL A 31 -4.48 7.01 -9.50
N SER A 32 -3.35 7.70 -9.66
CA SER A 32 -2.06 7.04 -9.75
C SER A 32 -1.63 6.48 -8.39
N PHE A 33 -0.94 5.35 -8.37
CA PHE A 33 -0.34 4.85 -7.14
C PHE A 33 1.08 5.41 -7.00
N PRO A 34 1.43 6.14 -5.92
CA PRO A 34 2.77 6.70 -5.75
C PRO A 34 3.84 5.61 -5.71
N LEU A 35 4.89 5.74 -6.52
CA LEU A 35 5.98 4.76 -6.58
C LEU A 35 6.64 4.51 -5.22
N ALA A 36 6.80 5.56 -4.41
CA ALA A 36 7.38 5.44 -3.07
C ALA A 36 6.52 4.58 -2.12
N LEU A 37 5.18 4.68 -2.22
CA LEU A 37 4.28 3.80 -1.47
C LEU A 37 4.36 2.37 -2.00
N ALA A 38 4.45 2.20 -3.33
CA ALA A 38 4.51 0.87 -3.94
C ALA A 38 5.75 0.12 -3.47
N ALA A 39 6.89 0.80 -3.48
CA ALA A 39 8.14 0.27 -2.97
C ALA A 39 8.08 -0.05 -1.46
N ALA A 40 7.46 0.81 -0.66
CA ALA A 40 7.38 0.63 0.79
C ALA A 40 6.55 -0.61 1.20
N ILE A 41 5.50 -0.93 0.45
CA ILE A 41 4.65 -2.11 0.73
C ILE A 41 4.99 -3.32 -0.14
N GLY A 42 5.95 -3.20 -1.07
CA GLY A 42 6.25 -4.23 -2.06
C GLY A 42 5.05 -4.57 -2.92
N LEU A 43 4.44 -3.56 -3.55
CA LEU A 43 3.36 -3.73 -4.51
C LEU A 43 3.95 -4.00 -5.90
N GLU A 44 3.62 -5.14 -6.48
CA GLU A 44 4.07 -5.56 -7.81
C GLU A 44 3.00 -5.38 -8.89
N PRO A 45 3.38 -5.19 -10.16
CA PRO A 45 2.43 -5.20 -11.28
C PRO A 45 1.65 -6.52 -11.36
N GLY A 46 0.34 -6.45 -11.59
CA GLY A 46 -0.53 -7.62 -11.70
C GLY A 46 -1.11 -8.11 -10.36
N GLU A 47 -0.73 -7.50 -9.24
CA GLU A 47 -1.40 -7.77 -7.96
C GLU A 47 -2.87 -7.33 -7.95
N THR A 48 -3.71 -8.11 -7.30
CA THR A 48 -5.11 -7.75 -7.06
C THR A 48 -5.21 -6.86 -5.83
N VAL A 49 -5.82 -5.70 -6.01
CA VAL A 49 -6.11 -4.74 -4.93
C VAL A 49 -7.59 -4.42 -4.93
N GLN A 50 -8.13 -4.11 -3.76
CA GLN A 50 -9.52 -3.72 -3.56
C GLN A 50 -9.56 -2.32 -2.94
N TRP A 51 -10.53 -1.52 -3.37
CA TRP A 51 -10.90 -0.29 -2.68
C TRP A 51 -12.06 -0.55 -1.73
N GLU A 52 -11.91 -0.15 -0.47
CA GLU A 52 -12.98 -0.13 0.51
C GLU A 52 -13.39 1.31 0.79
N LEU A 53 -14.69 1.57 0.70
CA LEU A 53 -15.28 2.87 1.06
C LEU A 53 -15.50 2.89 2.56
N LEU A 54 -14.80 3.78 3.25
CA LEU A 54 -15.01 3.99 4.69
C LEU A 54 -16.08 5.06 4.89
N ASP A 55 -15.90 6.21 4.25
CA ASP A 55 -16.86 7.30 4.21
C ASP A 55 -16.76 8.09 2.91
N ARG A 56 -17.41 9.26 2.81
CA ARG A 56 -17.40 10.08 1.58
C ARG A 56 -16.05 10.76 1.29
N GLY A 57 -15.16 10.87 2.28
CA GLY A 57 -13.84 11.47 2.16
C GLY A 57 -12.69 10.46 2.19
N GLU A 58 -12.94 9.23 2.66
CA GLU A 58 -11.90 8.22 2.89
C GLU A 58 -12.14 6.92 2.10
N LEU A 59 -11.11 6.51 1.36
CA LEU A 59 -11.00 5.24 0.66
C LEU A 59 -9.75 4.51 1.15
N HIS A 60 -9.88 3.23 1.47
CA HIS A 60 -8.74 2.36 1.77
C HIS A 60 -8.44 1.42 0.63
N LEU A 61 -7.15 1.21 0.36
CA LEU A 61 -6.69 0.15 -0.51
C LEU A 61 -6.31 -1.07 0.34
N VAL A 62 -6.97 -2.19 0.07
CA VAL A 62 -6.75 -3.47 0.74
C VAL A 62 -6.20 -4.48 -0.26
N ARG A 63 -5.17 -5.23 0.16
CA ARG A 63 -4.60 -6.34 -0.59
C ARG A 63 -5.17 -7.65 -0.02
N PRO A 64 -6.12 -8.32 -0.69
CA PRO A 64 -6.69 -9.57 -0.19
C PRO A 64 -5.64 -10.69 -0.13
N THR A 65 -4.69 -10.69 -1.07
CA THR A 65 -3.56 -11.62 -1.10
C THR A 65 -2.28 -10.81 -1.00
N VAL A 66 -1.62 -10.84 0.16
CA VAL A 66 -0.31 -10.22 0.35
C VAL A 66 0.75 -11.29 0.08
N PRO A 67 1.59 -11.17 -0.96
CA PRO A 67 2.71 -12.08 -1.15
C PRO A 67 3.60 -12.06 0.10
N PRO A 68 4.17 -13.21 0.51
CA PRO A 68 5.05 -13.27 1.66
C PRO A 68 6.20 -12.28 1.46
N SER A 69 6.45 -11.45 2.47
CA SER A 69 7.47 -10.40 2.42
C SER A 69 8.82 -11.00 2.01
N THR A 70 9.28 -10.68 0.81
CA THR A 70 10.58 -11.14 0.28
C THR A 70 11.76 -10.42 0.92
N THR A 71 11.50 -9.38 1.73
CA THR A 71 12.51 -8.72 2.57
C THR A 71 13.03 -9.72 3.61
N ARG A 72 14.08 -10.45 3.23
CA ARG A 72 14.91 -11.26 4.11
C ARG A 72 15.37 -10.35 5.25
N ARG A 73 14.73 -10.49 6.41
CA ARG A 73 15.13 -9.82 7.64
C ARG A 73 16.53 -10.33 7.99
N ARG A 74 17.58 -9.68 7.47
CA ARG A 74 18.95 -9.83 7.99
C ARG A 74 18.93 -9.20 9.38
N ALA A 75 18.46 -9.96 10.36
CA ALA A 75 18.85 -9.73 11.73
C ALA A 75 20.34 -10.07 11.79
N SER A 76 21.14 -9.03 11.84
CA SER A 76 22.56 -9.07 12.17
C SER A 76 22.77 -9.89 13.44
N LYS A 77 23.53 -10.98 13.30
CA LYS A 77 24.15 -11.70 14.40
C LYS A 77 25.23 -10.80 15.00
N VAL A 78 24.99 -10.17 16.16
CA VAL A 78 26.04 -9.50 16.94
C VAL A 78 25.69 -9.54 18.44
N ASN A 79 26.65 -10.07 19.21
CA ASN A 79 26.88 -10.06 20.67
C ASN A 79 26.29 -11.23 21.49
N ARG A 80 27.09 -12.19 21.97
CA ARG A 80 28.28 -12.19 22.86
C ARG A 80 27.84 -12.39 24.31
N SER A 81 28.06 -13.60 24.81
CA SER A 81 28.22 -13.90 26.24
C SER A 81 29.33 -14.94 26.34
N GLU A 82 30.55 -14.43 26.53
CA GLU A 82 31.63 -15.13 27.22
C GLU A 82 31.11 -15.51 28.62
N SER A 83 31.43 -16.74 29.02
CA SER A 83 31.28 -17.26 30.38
C SER A 83 32.50 -16.95 31.23
#